data_AF-A0A2V8XHW8-F1
#
_entry.id   AF-A0A2V8XHW8-F1
#
_cell.length_a   1.000
_cell.length_b   1.000
_cell.length_c   1.000
_cell.angle_alpha   90.00
_cell.angle_beta   90.00
_cell.angle_gamma   90.00
#
_symmetry.space_group_name_H-M   'P 1'
#
loop_
_entity.id
_entity.type
_entity.pdbx_description
1 polymer ?
#
loop_
_entity_poly.entity_id
_entity_poly.type
_entity_poly.pdbx_seq_one_letter_code
_entity_poly.pdbx_strand_id
1 'polypeptide(L)'
;MRKLVSLLAVVALGVGFLAWAGTNRTVGGGANGNQSGSSRPELEYLKAVNSAAPPQDPQLLFLLMGAYANANQQAEGAEFLTARLNEFGPRLTDAQKSLYLSAIGLLRAQHASTISLLHRIGYVKDTSAMLDQAKRLSGGQIYVVNWISGVVRSQIPNFFHQRRAAQDDLTWCAANIAKAPDIGWLREVDFRLASLALTDGDQVKAQDYLRQSGYKSFDKPVVLTTPFSEDPLSGHAFASRRIAEIVPGRVYALSGFEFTEYYFVVSDNRRELIGIDAGTRTDSAKTAYEALRAYAPNLPELTTIFVTHSHWDHIGGQTYFRGLNPKPRFYARSNYQEEIAGEINGPESIAKHFFGERFNLEDVRNFRPDATVDRPTELKVGGTRIDLFPVHGGETRDAMFIHLPDLGVLFVGDFIMPYIGAPFVVEGDLQGLLDAIDVVVEKNPRYMLHGHEPLTRNFSSPDMLAQLKTNLSWLRDQVLNAIRRGDTRAEIHQANLIPPGLLSGRPDALLPYLILREHVIDRLYHQNVGYWQADLEGLDQLGDSDHAELLVDYLGLSEKQFVKAVEKMAADGKYELAASLL
;
A
#
# COMPACT_ATOMS: atom_id res chain seq x y z
N MET A 1 -24.13 9.52 13.59
CA MET A 1 -23.98 8.08 13.87
C MET A 1 -23.64 7.23 12.63
N ARG A 2 -24.32 7.32 11.47
CA ARG A 2 -23.89 6.60 10.24
C ARG A 2 -22.61 7.10 9.54
N LYS A 3 -22.10 8.28 9.92
CA LYS A 3 -20.87 8.88 9.34
C LYS A 3 -19.59 8.63 10.16
N LEU A 4 -19.70 8.08 11.38
CA LEU A 4 -18.53 7.81 12.24
C LEU A 4 -17.91 6.44 11.95
N VAL A 5 -18.72 5.46 11.52
CA VAL A 5 -18.24 4.09 11.23
C VAL A 5 -17.35 4.03 9.98
N SER A 6 -17.48 5.01 9.06
CA SER A 6 -16.60 5.15 7.89
C SER A 6 -15.16 5.56 8.26
N LEU A 7 -14.90 5.96 9.51
CA LEU A 7 -13.57 6.38 9.96
C LEU A 7 -12.62 5.18 10.18
N LEU A 8 -13.15 4.00 10.52
CA LEU A 8 -12.36 2.80 10.80
C LEU A 8 -11.74 2.17 9.53
N ALA A 9 -12.36 2.32 8.36
CA ALA A 9 -11.77 1.89 7.09
C ALA A 9 -10.63 2.81 6.61
N VAL A 10 -10.62 4.07 7.07
CA VAL A 10 -9.58 5.07 6.74
C VAL A 10 -8.31 4.86 7.58
N VAL A 11 -8.38 4.15 8.71
CA VAL A 11 -7.19 3.87 9.55
C VAL A 11 -6.26 2.83 8.90
N ALA A 12 -6.76 2.00 7.98
CA ALA A 12 -5.92 1.07 7.20
C ALA A 12 -5.21 1.74 6.00
N LEU A 13 -5.50 3.01 5.71
CA LEU A 13 -4.90 3.78 4.62
C LEU A 13 -4.63 5.20 5.10
N GLY A 14 -3.44 5.43 5.66
CA GLY A 14 -3.05 6.71 6.25
C GLY A 14 -3.31 7.90 5.32
N VAL A 15 -4.37 8.67 5.60
CA VAL A 15 -4.62 10.00 5.03
C VAL A 15 -5.24 10.92 6.06
N GLY A 16 -4.63 12.10 6.21
CA GLY A 16 -4.99 13.14 7.16
C GLY A 16 -6.29 13.90 6.84
N PHE A 17 -6.86 14.48 7.89
CA PHE A 17 -8.12 15.24 7.88
C PHE A 17 -7.87 16.75 7.73
N LEU A 18 -8.66 17.35 6.82
CA LEU A 18 -9.12 18.74 6.63
C LEU A 18 -8.40 19.94 7.28
N ALA A 19 -8.08 20.92 6.42
CA ALA A 19 -7.93 22.32 6.77
C ALA A 19 -9.26 23.08 6.58
N TRP A 20 -9.77 23.72 7.63
CA TRP A 20 -10.67 24.88 7.49
C TRP A 20 -10.32 25.98 8.50
N ALA A 21 -10.70 27.19 8.13
CA ALA A 21 -10.18 28.46 8.60
C ALA A 21 -10.47 28.75 10.08
N GLY A 22 -9.43 29.14 10.82
CA GLY A 22 -9.51 29.66 12.18
C GLY A 22 -8.56 30.84 12.37
N THR A 23 -9.13 31.95 12.80
CA THR A 23 -8.51 33.27 12.99
C THR A 23 -7.35 33.30 14.00
N ASN A 24 -6.40 34.19 13.72
CA ASN A 24 -5.28 34.65 14.57
C ASN A 24 -5.50 34.53 16.10
N ARG A 25 -4.51 33.94 16.80
CA ARG A 25 -3.85 34.60 17.94
C ARG A 25 -2.54 33.90 18.33
N THR A 26 -1.51 34.72 18.48
CA THR A 26 -0.17 34.43 18.95
C THR A 26 -0.12 34.22 20.47
N VAL A 27 0.63 33.22 20.94
CA VAL A 27 1.36 33.28 22.23
C VAL A 27 2.68 32.52 22.03
N GLY A 28 3.79 33.18 22.35
CA GLY A 28 5.15 32.66 22.14
C GLY A 28 5.75 31.96 23.37
N GLY A 29 6.78 31.17 23.09
CA GLY A 29 8.03 31.08 23.87
C GLY A 29 8.03 30.25 25.15
N GLY A 30 8.66 29.08 25.09
CA GLY A 30 9.17 28.35 26.24
C GLY A 30 9.94 27.09 25.80
N ALA A 31 11.26 27.20 25.70
CA ALA A 31 12.17 26.08 25.50
C ALA A 31 12.31 25.25 26.81
N ASN A 32 12.68 23.98 26.64
CA ASN A 32 12.80 22.89 27.62
C ASN A 32 11.49 22.20 28.03
N GLY A 33 11.16 21.14 27.30
CA GLY A 33 10.27 20.08 27.74
C GLY A 33 10.58 18.81 26.94
N ASN A 34 10.88 17.72 27.65
CA ASN A 34 11.13 16.36 27.16
C ASN A 34 10.64 16.09 25.74
N GLN A 35 11.56 15.67 24.85
CA GLN A 35 11.22 14.94 23.62
C GLN A 35 10.68 13.55 23.99
N SER A 36 9.49 13.53 24.58
CA SER A 36 8.62 12.36 24.69
C SER A 36 7.53 12.47 23.63
N GLY A 37 7.90 12.90 22.42
CA GLY A 37 7.03 12.72 21.27
C GLY A 37 6.96 11.23 21.03
N SER A 38 5.79 10.60 21.22
CA SER A 38 5.53 9.22 20.77
C SER A 38 6.13 9.05 19.38
N SER A 39 7.24 8.30 19.30
CA SER A 39 7.97 8.06 18.06
C SER A 39 7.06 7.25 17.14
N ARG A 40 7.12 7.54 15.85
CA ARG A 40 6.44 6.72 14.83
C ARG A 40 7.43 5.68 14.35
N PRO A 41 7.23 4.37 14.64
CA PRO A 41 8.20 3.33 14.32
C PRO A 41 8.65 3.36 12.85
N GLU A 42 7.72 3.53 11.93
CA GLU A 42 8.00 3.63 10.49
C GLU A 42 8.83 4.87 10.12
N LEU A 43 8.54 6.03 10.73
CA LEU A 43 9.31 7.25 10.51
C LEU A 43 10.75 7.07 11.00
N GLU A 44 10.95 6.47 12.18
CA GLU A 44 12.29 6.21 12.72
C GLU A 44 13.06 5.18 11.88
N TYR A 45 12.38 4.18 11.31
CA TYR A 45 12.99 3.28 10.33
C TYR A 45 13.44 4.02 9.07
N LEU A 46 12.55 4.81 8.48
CA LEU A 46 12.83 5.56 7.26
C LEU A 46 13.97 6.57 7.49
N LYS A 47 14.06 7.19 8.67
CA LYS A 47 15.19 8.04 9.07
C LYS A 47 16.49 7.24 9.15
N ALA A 48 16.47 6.03 9.73
CA ALA A 48 17.65 5.17 9.79
C ALA A 48 18.13 4.76 8.39
N VAL A 49 17.21 4.31 7.53
CA VAL A 49 17.47 3.96 6.13
C VAL A 49 18.09 5.12 5.36
N ASN A 50 17.49 6.30 5.41
CA ASN A 50 17.95 7.48 4.69
C ASN A 50 19.18 8.15 5.33
N SER A 51 19.62 7.71 6.51
CA SER A 51 20.88 8.14 7.14
C SER A 51 22.03 7.20 6.83
N ALA A 52 21.77 5.92 6.54
CA ALA A 52 22.82 4.95 6.26
C ALA A 52 23.55 5.23 4.94
N ALA A 53 22.79 5.55 3.89
CA ALA A 53 23.30 5.88 2.57
C ALA A 53 22.24 6.63 1.75
N PRO A 54 22.61 7.31 0.64
CA PRO A 54 21.64 7.72 -0.36
C PRO A 54 20.80 6.52 -0.82
N PRO A 55 19.46 6.60 -0.76
CA PRO A 55 18.63 5.47 -1.14
C PRO A 55 18.81 5.18 -2.63
N GLN A 56 19.03 3.90 -2.96
CA GLN A 56 19.14 3.44 -4.35
C GLN A 56 17.77 3.44 -5.04
N ASP A 57 16.71 3.09 -4.30
CA ASP A 57 15.33 3.28 -4.70
C ASP A 57 14.82 4.65 -4.18
N PRO A 58 14.54 5.63 -5.07
CA PRO A 58 13.97 6.91 -4.70
C PRO A 58 12.67 6.84 -3.89
N GLN A 59 11.91 5.75 -3.95
CA GLN A 59 10.69 5.59 -3.18
C GLN A 59 10.95 5.73 -1.67
N LEU A 60 12.08 5.25 -1.16
CA LEU A 60 12.43 5.36 0.26
C LEU A 60 12.65 6.82 0.72
N LEU A 61 13.09 7.70 -0.19
CA LEU A 61 13.19 9.14 0.07
C LEU A 61 11.79 9.79 0.15
N PHE A 62 10.91 9.44 -0.79
CA PHE A 62 9.56 10.01 -0.83
C PHE A 62 8.62 9.43 0.22
N LEU A 63 8.82 8.18 0.64
CA LEU A 63 8.14 7.60 1.80
C LEU A 63 8.54 8.33 3.08
N LEU A 64 9.84 8.63 3.27
CA LEU A 64 10.29 9.45 4.40
C LEU A 64 9.67 10.86 4.38
N MET A 65 9.68 11.51 3.21
CA MET A 65 9.04 12.81 3.02
C MET A 65 7.54 12.74 3.35
N GLY A 66 6.83 11.72 2.87
CA GLY A 66 5.42 11.47 3.17
C GLY A 66 5.18 11.24 4.67
N ALA A 67 6.02 10.46 5.33
CA ALA A 67 5.93 10.19 6.77
C ALA A 67 6.05 11.47 7.60
N TYR A 68 6.99 12.37 7.26
CA TYR A 68 7.10 13.68 7.89
C TYR A 68 5.87 14.56 7.63
N ALA A 69 5.35 14.56 6.41
CA ALA A 69 4.15 15.32 6.06
C ALA A 69 2.92 14.83 6.84
N ASN A 70 2.72 13.50 6.91
CA ASN A 70 1.62 12.86 7.64
C ASN A 70 1.73 13.02 9.16
N ALA A 71 2.91 13.40 9.67
CA ALA A 71 3.13 13.70 11.09
C ALA A 71 3.03 15.19 11.42
N ASN A 72 2.67 16.05 10.46
CA ASN A 72 2.78 17.51 10.60
C ASN A 72 4.18 17.99 11.05
N GLN A 73 5.22 17.24 10.65
CA GLN A 73 6.62 17.51 10.95
C GLN A 73 7.37 18.02 9.70
N GLN A 74 6.71 18.82 8.85
CA GLN A 74 7.29 19.25 7.58
C GLN A 74 8.57 20.09 7.75
N ALA A 75 8.67 20.90 8.80
CA ALA A 75 9.88 21.68 9.10
C ALA A 75 11.06 20.76 9.44
N GLU A 76 10.86 19.83 10.39
CA GLU A 76 11.86 18.84 10.78
C GLU A 76 12.28 17.97 9.60
N GLY A 77 11.32 17.51 8.78
CA GLY A 77 11.61 16.73 7.60
C GLY A 77 12.43 17.49 6.55
N ALA A 78 12.13 18.78 6.33
CA ALA A 78 12.90 19.62 5.42
C ALA A 78 14.34 19.83 5.93
N GLU A 79 14.53 20.02 7.24
CA GLU A 79 15.85 20.13 7.87
C GLU A 79 16.64 18.81 7.77
N PHE A 80 16.00 17.68 8.11
CA PHE A 80 16.61 16.36 8.01
C PHE A 80 17.08 16.05 6.59
N LEU A 81 16.21 16.23 5.60
CA LEU A 81 16.56 15.98 4.19
C LEU A 81 17.62 16.95 3.67
N THR A 82 17.63 18.20 4.13
CA THR A 82 18.70 19.16 3.82
C THR A 82 20.03 18.71 4.39
N ALA A 83 20.06 18.22 5.63
CA ALA A 83 21.26 17.68 6.25
C ALA A 83 21.81 16.48 5.47
N ARG A 84 20.94 15.54 5.07
CA ARG A 84 21.32 14.39 4.24
C ARG A 84 21.81 14.81 2.84
N LEU A 85 21.15 15.77 2.20
CA LEU A 85 21.60 16.33 0.92
C LEU A 85 23.01 16.93 1.03
N ASN A 86 23.31 17.66 2.11
CA ASN A 86 24.63 18.25 2.33
C ASN A 86 25.69 17.19 2.62
N GLU A 87 25.38 16.23 3.48
CA GLU A 87 26.27 15.13 3.85
C GLU A 87 26.62 14.24 2.65
N PHE A 88 25.62 13.91 1.83
CA PHE A 88 25.79 13.03 0.69
C PHE A 88 26.18 13.76 -0.59
N GLY A 89 26.05 15.09 -0.63
CA GLY A 89 26.20 15.94 -1.82
C GLY A 89 27.36 15.60 -2.76
N PRO A 90 28.58 15.35 -2.27
CA PRO A 90 29.72 14.96 -3.11
C PRO A 90 29.55 13.62 -3.85
N ARG A 91 28.70 12.73 -3.34
CA ARG A 91 28.43 11.39 -3.88
C ARG A 91 27.14 11.31 -4.70
N LEU A 92 26.29 12.34 -4.66
CA LEU A 92 25.02 12.35 -5.37
C LEU A 92 25.18 12.79 -6.82
N THR A 93 24.53 12.07 -7.72
CA THR A 93 24.28 12.51 -9.10
C THR A 93 23.33 13.73 -9.12
N ASP A 94 23.32 14.48 -10.22
CA ASP A 94 22.39 15.61 -10.38
C ASP A 94 20.93 15.16 -10.34
N ALA A 95 20.62 14.00 -10.90
CA ALA A 95 19.32 13.36 -10.77
C ALA A 95 18.96 13.15 -9.30
N GLN A 96 19.84 12.54 -8.49
CA GLN A 96 19.57 12.34 -7.06
C GLN A 96 19.43 13.65 -6.29
N LYS A 97 20.29 14.64 -6.53
CA LYS A 97 20.18 15.98 -5.93
C LYS A 97 18.83 16.62 -6.24
N SER A 98 18.33 16.45 -7.47
CA SER A 98 17.01 16.97 -7.85
C SER A 98 15.88 16.35 -7.03
N LEU A 99 15.95 15.05 -6.71
CA LEU A 99 14.95 14.36 -5.88
C LEU A 99 14.93 14.88 -4.45
N TYR A 100 16.10 15.07 -3.83
CA TYR A 100 16.21 15.70 -2.50
C TYR A 100 15.63 17.12 -2.51
N LEU A 101 16.02 17.97 -3.46
CA LEU A 101 15.52 19.34 -3.56
C LEU A 101 14.01 19.39 -3.77
N SER A 102 13.45 18.47 -4.57
CA SER A 102 11.99 18.35 -4.74
C SER A 102 11.29 17.93 -3.44
N ALA A 103 11.80 16.93 -2.72
CA ALA A 103 11.23 16.50 -1.44
C ALA A 103 11.27 17.61 -0.38
N ILE A 104 12.42 18.29 -0.25
CA ILE A 104 12.58 19.45 0.65
C ILE A 104 11.64 20.58 0.23
N GLY A 105 11.57 20.89 -1.07
CA GLY A 105 10.70 21.93 -1.61
C GLY A 105 9.22 21.68 -1.32
N LEU A 106 8.76 20.43 -1.42
CA LEU A 106 7.38 20.06 -1.10
C LEU A 106 7.06 20.26 0.39
N LEU A 107 7.91 19.73 1.28
CA LEU A 107 7.74 19.90 2.72
C LEU A 107 7.76 21.39 3.11
N ARG A 108 8.69 22.15 2.54
CA ARG A 108 8.75 23.60 2.75
C ARG A 108 7.45 24.28 2.32
N ALA A 109 6.94 23.95 1.13
CA ALA A 109 5.70 24.53 0.61
C ALA A 109 4.50 24.24 1.53
N GLN A 110 4.37 23.01 2.02
CA GLN A 110 3.32 22.61 2.96
C GLN A 110 3.43 23.34 4.31
N HIS A 111 4.65 23.62 4.77
CA HIS A 111 4.90 24.35 6.02
C HIS A 111 4.69 25.87 5.91
N ALA A 112 4.64 26.44 4.70
CA ALA A 112 4.68 27.89 4.47
C ALA A 112 3.56 28.70 5.16
N SER A 113 2.40 28.08 5.40
CA SER A 113 1.25 28.71 6.06
C SER A 113 1.50 29.03 7.54
N THR A 114 2.44 28.32 8.17
CA THR A 114 2.84 28.51 9.59
C THR A 114 3.96 29.54 9.75
N ILE A 115 4.68 29.85 8.67
CA ILE A 115 5.73 30.88 8.67
C ILE A 115 5.10 32.26 8.86
N SER A 116 5.67 33.05 9.78
CA SER A 116 5.24 34.44 10.04
C SER A 116 5.14 35.26 8.75
N LEU A 117 4.13 36.13 8.66
CA LEU A 117 3.87 36.93 7.45
C LEU A 117 5.08 37.76 7.00
N LEU A 118 5.89 38.24 7.96
CA LEU A 118 7.11 39.01 7.68
C LEU A 118 8.15 38.23 6.87
N HIS A 119 8.29 36.92 7.11
CA HIS A 119 9.30 36.07 6.47
C HIS A 119 8.73 35.21 5.34
N ARG A 120 7.40 35.07 5.27
CA ARG A 120 6.71 34.15 4.34
C ARG A 120 7.03 34.44 2.88
N ILE A 121 7.14 35.70 2.48
CA ILE A 121 7.45 36.06 1.08
C ILE A 121 8.84 35.55 0.67
N GLY A 122 9.86 35.77 1.50
CA GLY A 122 11.21 35.27 1.25
C GLY A 122 11.24 33.75 1.22
N TYR A 123 10.59 33.13 2.21
CA TYR A 123 10.49 31.68 2.32
C TYR A 123 9.84 31.00 1.10
N VAL A 124 8.77 31.58 0.55
CA VAL A 124 8.14 31.09 -0.69
C VAL A 124 9.05 31.29 -1.90
N LYS A 125 9.76 32.42 -2.01
CA LYS A 125 10.72 32.66 -3.11
C LYS A 125 11.87 31.65 -3.08
N ASP A 126 12.43 31.38 -1.91
CA ASP A 126 13.51 30.41 -1.73
C ASP A 126 13.05 28.99 -2.09
N THR A 127 11.82 28.64 -1.70
CA THR A 127 11.21 27.34 -2.03
C THR A 127 11.02 27.20 -3.55
N SER A 128 10.52 28.24 -4.23
CA SER A 128 10.42 28.24 -5.70
C SER A 128 11.79 28.12 -6.38
N ALA A 129 12.81 28.83 -5.88
CA ALA A 129 14.17 28.77 -6.42
C ALA A 129 14.80 27.37 -6.25
N MET A 130 14.50 26.70 -5.14
CA MET A 130 14.89 25.30 -4.89
C MET A 130 14.26 24.36 -5.92
N LEU A 131 12.97 24.52 -6.21
CA LEU A 131 12.28 23.74 -7.25
C LEU A 131 12.83 24.04 -8.67
N ASP A 132 13.20 25.29 -8.95
CA ASP A 132 13.89 25.64 -10.20
C ASP A 132 15.24 24.92 -10.32
N GLN A 133 16.00 24.85 -9.22
CA GLN A 133 17.27 24.13 -9.18
C GLN A 133 17.07 22.63 -9.38
N ALA A 134 16.08 22.03 -8.72
CA ALA A 134 15.73 20.63 -8.92
C ALA A 134 15.43 20.35 -10.41
N LYS A 135 14.61 21.18 -11.05
CA LYS A 135 14.28 21.05 -12.46
C LYS A 135 15.49 21.21 -13.39
N ARG A 136 16.40 22.15 -13.09
CA ARG A 136 17.66 22.30 -13.85
C ARG A 136 18.53 21.05 -13.76
N LEU A 137 18.72 20.52 -12.56
CA LEU A 137 19.55 19.32 -12.33
C LEU A 137 18.93 18.05 -12.95
N SER A 138 17.60 17.96 -13.01
CA SER A 138 16.92 16.85 -13.66
C SER A 138 16.81 16.97 -15.19
N GLY A 139 17.28 18.10 -15.77
CA GLY A 139 17.06 18.45 -17.17
C GLY A 139 15.57 18.56 -17.56
N GLY A 140 14.68 18.70 -16.57
CA GLY A 140 13.23 18.64 -16.77
C GLY A 140 12.72 17.27 -17.25
N GLN A 141 13.48 16.18 -17.08
CA GLN A 141 13.13 14.85 -17.60
C GLN A 141 12.58 13.88 -16.55
N ILE A 142 12.73 14.21 -15.25
CA ILE A 142 12.28 13.34 -14.15
C ILE A 142 10.85 13.69 -13.77
N TYR A 143 9.95 12.71 -13.86
CA TYR A 143 8.51 12.91 -13.69
C TYR A 143 8.14 13.50 -12.33
N VAL A 144 8.60 12.88 -11.24
CA VAL A 144 8.28 13.33 -9.87
C VAL A 144 8.77 14.75 -9.59
N VAL A 145 9.90 15.17 -10.19
CA VAL A 145 10.43 16.54 -10.04
C VAL A 145 9.51 17.57 -10.68
N ASN A 146 9.08 17.32 -11.93
CA ASN A 146 8.13 18.19 -12.63
C ASN A 146 6.76 18.16 -11.95
N TRP A 147 6.29 16.99 -11.50
CA TRP A 147 5.03 16.84 -10.80
C TRP A 147 5.00 17.66 -9.50
N ILE A 148 6.03 17.53 -8.65
CA ILE A 148 6.13 18.31 -7.40
C ILE A 148 6.19 19.81 -7.73
N SER A 149 7.00 20.22 -8.70
CA SER A 149 7.11 21.62 -9.11
C SER A 149 5.76 22.19 -9.57
N GLY A 150 5.06 21.47 -10.46
CA GLY A 150 3.76 21.87 -10.97
C GLY A 150 2.67 21.93 -9.88
N VAL A 151 2.60 20.91 -9.03
CA VAL A 151 1.63 20.84 -7.93
C VAL A 151 1.87 21.96 -6.93
N VAL A 152 3.11 22.20 -6.50
CA VAL A 152 3.41 23.30 -5.56
C VAL A 152 3.09 24.65 -6.19
N ARG A 153 3.58 24.93 -7.40
CA ARG A 153 3.43 26.25 -8.03
C ARG A 153 1.99 26.59 -8.39
N SER A 154 1.17 25.60 -8.72
CA SER A 154 -0.25 25.82 -9.02
C SER A 154 -1.04 26.35 -7.82
N GLN A 155 -0.51 26.21 -6.60
CA GLN A 155 -1.12 26.65 -5.35
C GLN A 155 -0.53 27.97 -4.83
N ILE A 156 0.50 28.52 -5.48
CA ILE A 156 1.14 29.77 -5.05
C ILE A 156 0.32 30.98 -5.53
N PRO A 157 0.07 32.00 -4.68
CA PRO A 157 -0.65 33.20 -5.08
C PRO A 157 -0.09 33.91 -6.32
N ASN A 158 -0.98 34.54 -7.09
CA ASN A 158 -0.68 35.12 -8.41
C ASN A 158 0.45 36.16 -8.43
N PHE A 159 0.67 36.90 -7.34
CA PHE A 159 1.71 37.93 -7.26
C PHE A 159 3.15 37.37 -7.25
N PHE A 160 3.33 36.05 -7.09
CA PHE A 160 4.63 35.39 -7.27
C PHE A 160 4.92 34.96 -8.72
N HIS A 161 3.97 35.16 -9.64
CA HIS A 161 4.11 34.87 -11.07
C HIS A 161 4.50 33.41 -11.42
N GLN A 162 4.04 32.44 -10.62
CA GLN A 162 4.38 31.01 -10.77
C GLN A 162 3.45 30.21 -11.69
N ARG A 163 2.29 30.76 -12.07
CA ARG A 163 1.23 30.04 -12.81
C ARG A 163 1.69 29.43 -14.11
N ARG A 164 2.46 30.17 -14.93
CA ARG A 164 2.93 29.67 -16.23
C ARG A 164 3.86 28.47 -16.07
N ALA A 165 4.81 28.55 -15.14
CA ALA A 165 5.69 27.44 -14.81
C ALA A 165 4.90 26.23 -14.30
N ALA A 166 3.88 26.45 -13.46
CA ALA A 166 2.99 25.39 -13.01
C ALA A 166 2.29 24.69 -14.18
N GLN A 167 1.71 25.47 -15.09
CA GLN A 167 1.01 24.94 -16.26
C GLN A 167 1.94 24.16 -17.19
N ASP A 168 3.15 24.68 -17.45
CA ASP A 168 4.15 24.01 -18.29
C ASP A 168 4.56 22.66 -17.67
N ASP A 169 4.83 22.63 -16.36
CA ASP A 169 5.22 21.41 -15.64
C ASP A 169 4.11 20.35 -15.62
N LEU A 170 2.88 20.76 -15.34
CA LEU A 170 1.72 19.86 -15.29
C LEU A 170 1.33 19.33 -16.68
N THR A 171 1.37 20.20 -17.70
CA THR A 171 1.12 19.78 -19.09
C THR A 171 2.19 18.80 -19.56
N TRP A 172 3.45 19.02 -19.18
CA TRP A 172 4.52 18.07 -19.45
C TRP A 172 4.26 16.73 -18.76
N CYS A 173 3.80 16.73 -17.50
CA CYS A 173 3.45 15.49 -16.78
C CYS A 173 2.34 14.73 -17.50
N ALA A 174 1.24 15.40 -17.87
CA ALA A 174 0.15 14.77 -18.62
C ALA A 174 0.64 14.14 -19.94
N ALA A 175 1.54 14.81 -20.66
CA ALA A 175 2.12 14.30 -21.90
C ALA A 175 3.15 13.17 -21.70
N ASN A 176 3.68 12.99 -20.50
CA ASN A 176 4.75 12.03 -20.17
C ASN A 176 4.31 11.02 -19.10
N ILE A 177 3.02 10.67 -19.03
CA ILE A 177 2.50 9.79 -17.98
C ILE A 177 3.17 8.41 -17.93
N ALA A 178 3.69 7.91 -19.05
CA ALA A 178 4.47 6.68 -19.09
C ALA A 178 5.77 6.72 -18.26
N LYS A 179 6.22 7.91 -17.83
CA LYS A 179 7.37 8.10 -16.93
C LYS A 179 6.98 8.21 -15.45
N ALA A 180 5.69 8.22 -15.13
CA ALA A 180 5.23 8.29 -13.74
C ALA A 180 5.43 6.95 -13.03
N PRO A 181 5.52 6.96 -11.69
CA PRO A 181 5.48 5.72 -10.91
C PRO A 181 4.20 4.92 -11.17
N ASP A 182 3.08 5.61 -11.34
CA ASP A 182 1.77 5.01 -11.66
C ASP A 182 0.86 6.01 -12.39
N ILE A 183 -0.08 5.50 -13.19
CA ILE A 183 -1.03 6.33 -13.97
C ILE A 183 -1.98 7.16 -13.09
N GLY A 184 -2.26 6.71 -11.86
CA GLY A 184 -3.07 7.42 -10.87
C GLY A 184 -2.52 8.81 -10.51
N TRP A 185 -1.25 9.09 -10.80
CA TRP A 185 -0.65 10.42 -10.64
C TRP A 185 -1.27 11.48 -11.56
N LEU A 186 -1.93 11.09 -12.66
CA LEU A 186 -2.70 12.01 -13.51
C LEU A 186 -3.83 12.70 -12.74
N ARG A 187 -4.41 12.04 -11.74
CA ARG A 187 -5.53 12.61 -10.98
C ARG A 187 -5.17 13.94 -10.34
N GLU A 188 -3.97 14.04 -9.76
CA GLU A 188 -3.48 15.31 -9.21
C GLU A 188 -3.15 16.31 -10.33
N VAL A 189 -2.53 15.84 -11.42
CA VAL A 189 -2.16 16.70 -12.56
C VAL A 189 -3.40 17.38 -13.14
N ASP A 190 -4.43 16.61 -13.46
CA ASP A 190 -5.68 17.09 -14.03
C ASP A 190 -6.41 18.00 -13.04
N PHE A 191 -6.43 17.67 -11.74
CA PHE A 191 -7.05 18.53 -10.73
C PHE A 191 -6.37 19.92 -10.66
N ARG A 192 -5.04 19.98 -10.76
CA ARG A 192 -4.30 21.25 -10.77
C ARG A 192 -4.44 22.01 -12.07
N LEU A 193 -4.46 21.31 -13.22
CA LEU A 193 -4.76 21.94 -14.51
C LEU A 193 -6.19 22.52 -14.53
N ALA A 194 -7.16 21.83 -13.93
CA ALA A 194 -8.53 22.31 -13.75
C ALA A 194 -8.55 23.61 -12.93
N SER A 195 -7.81 23.63 -11.81
CA SER A 195 -7.74 24.79 -10.90
C SER A 195 -7.13 26.02 -11.58
N LEU A 196 -6.08 25.80 -12.39
CA LEU A 196 -5.45 26.86 -13.18
C LEU A 196 -6.39 27.40 -14.26
N ALA A 197 -7.04 26.51 -15.03
CA ALA A 197 -8.01 26.91 -16.05
C ALA A 197 -9.19 27.69 -15.45
N LEU A 198 -9.69 27.28 -14.29
CA LEU A 198 -10.75 27.98 -13.56
C LEU A 198 -10.32 29.41 -13.20
N THR A 199 -9.09 29.55 -12.70
CA THR A 199 -8.51 30.86 -12.32
C THR A 199 -8.31 31.77 -13.53
N ASP A 200 -8.03 31.19 -14.70
CA ASP A 200 -7.89 31.93 -15.96
C ASP A 200 -9.25 32.25 -16.62
N GLY A 201 -10.37 31.80 -16.03
CA GLY A 201 -11.72 32.07 -16.50
C GLY A 201 -12.23 31.09 -17.57
N ASP A 202 -11.45 30.05 -17.90
CA ASP A 202 -11.84 29.01 -18.87
C ASP A 202 -12.65 27.90 -18.19
N GLN A 203 -13.94 28.17 -18.02
CA GLN A 203 -14.88 27.26 -17.34
C GLN A 203 -14.99 25.89 -18.03
N VAL A 204 -14.94 25.85 -19.36
CA VAL A 204 -15.11 24.60 -20.11
C VAL A 204 -13.91 23.70 -19.85
N LYS A 205 -12.70 24.23 -20.04
CA LYS A 205 -11.47 23.49 -19.81
C LYS A 205 -11.30 23.08 -18.36
N ALA A 206 -11.70 23.95 -17.43
CA ALA A 206 -11.69 23.63 -16.00
C ALA A 206 -12.57 22.41 -15.68
N GLN A 207 -13.80 22.35 -16.22
CA GLN A 207 -14.71 21.23 -15.99
C GLN A 207 -14.27 19.94 -16.68
N ASP A 208 -13.64 20.04 -17.85
CA ASP A 208 -13.08 18.86 -18.55
C ASP A 208 -11.94 18.23 -17.76
N TYR A 209 -10.97 19.01 -17.29
CA TYR A 209 -9.89 18.50 -16.44
C TYR A 209 -10.41 18.00 -15.08
N LEU A 210 -11.39 18.69 -14.48
CA LEU A 210 -11.97 18.24 -13.21
C LEU A 210 -12.59 16.84 -13.37
N ARG A 211 -13.31 16.59 -14.47
CA ARG A 211 -13.85 15.27 -14.79
C ARG A 211 -12.76 14.21 -14.94
N GLN A 212 -11.67 14.53 -15.64
CA GLN A 212 -10.53 13.61 -15.83
C GLN A 212 -9.84 13.27 -14.50
N SER A 213 -9.74 14.24 -13.60
CA SER A 213 -9.19 14.04 -12.26
C SER A 213 -10.01 13.08 -11.37
N GLY A 214 -11.28 12.82 -11.74
CA GLY A 214 -12.21 12.00 -10.98
C GLY A 214 -12.83 12.70 -9.76
N TYR A 215 -12.63 14.01 -9.60
CA TYR A 215 -13.28 14.80 -8.55
C TYR A 215 -14.61 15.40 -9.04
N LYS A 216 -15.58 15.54 -8.14
CA LYS A 216 -16.90 16.12 -8.44
C LYS A 216 -16.93 17.65 -8.28
N SER A 217 -15.98 18.21 -7.55
CA SER A 217 -15.87 19.63 -7.24
C SER A 217 -14.40 20.01 -7.03
N PHE A 218 -14.13 21.31 -7.00
CA PHE A 218 -12.82 21.86 -6.62
C PHE A 218 -12.57 21.82 -5.11
N ASP A 219 -13.47 21.19 -4.35
CA ASP A 219 -13.24 20.86 -2.95
C ASP A 219 -12.53 19.51 -2.88
N LYS A 220 -11.31 19.52 -2.35
CA LYS A 220 -10.44 18.35 -2.26
C LYS A 220 -10.09 18.11 -0.79
N PRO A 221 -11.00 17.52 -0.01
CA PRO A 221 -10.79 17.30 1.43
C PRO A 221 -9.75 16.22 1.71
N VAL A 222 -9.51 15.33 0.75
CA VAL A 222 -8.56 14.20 0.84
C VAL A 222 -7.56 14.31 -0.31
N VAL A 223 -6.27 14.27 0.02
CA VAL A 223 -5.19 14.23 -0.96
C VAL A 223 -4.58 12.85 -0.93
N LEU A 224 -5.13 11.95 -1.74
CA LEU A 224 -4.56 10.62 -1.96
C LEU A 224 -4.18 10.49 -3.43
N THR A 225 -2.93 10.09 -3.68
CA THR A 225 -2.45 9.69 -5.00
C THR A 225 -1.94 8.26 -4.85
N THR A 226 -2.78 7.32 -5.25
CA THR A 226 -2.52 5.88 -5.13
C THR A 226 -2.91 5.18 -6.42
N PRO A 227 -2.23 4.08 -6.80
CA PRO A 227 -2.70 3.16 -7.85
C PRO A 227 -4.00 2.44 -7.48
N PHE A 228 -4.42 2.51 -6.22
CA PHE A 228 -5.59 1.81 -5.71
C PHE A 228 -6.89 2.53 -6.05
N SER A 229 -7.93 1.77 -6.30
CA SER A 229 -9.30 2.28 -6.40
C SER A 229 -10.21 1.53 -5.46
N GLU A 230 -11.17 2.23 -4.88
CA GLU A 230 -12.26 1.66 -4.11
C GLU A 230 -13.58 2.15 -4.70
N ASP A 231 -14.49 1.23 -4.94
CA ASP A 231 -15.83 1.52 -5.44
C ASP A 231 -16.86 0.82 -4.54
N PRO A 232 -17.90 1.51 -4.06
CA PRO A 232 -18.89 0.91 -3.16
C PRO A 232 -19.56 -0.34 -3.71
N LEU A 233 -19.67 -0.48 -5.04
CA LEU A 233 -20.31 -1.65 -5.66
C LEU A 233 -19.33 -2.79 -5.90
N SER A 234 -18.10 -2.48 -6.29
CA SER A 234 -17.10 -3.43 -6.78
C SER A 234 -15.84 -3.57 -5.91
N GLY A 235 -15.82 -2.95 -4.73
CA GLY A 235 -14.75 -3.08 -3.74
C GLY A 235 -13.43 -2.48 -4.21
N HIS A 236 -12.33 -3.04 -3.70
CA HIS A 236 -10.98 -2.59 -3.97
C HIS A 236 -10.36 -3.20 -5.24
N ALA A 237 -9.49 -2.43 -5.90
CA ALA A 237 -8.53 -2.91 -6.88
C ALA A 237 -7.17 -2.25 -6.65
N PHE A 238 -6.09 -3.02 -6.74
CA PHE A 238 -4.74 -2.57 -6.37
C PHE A 238 -3.91 -1.97 -7.52
N ALA A 239 -4.45 -1.97 -8.72
CA ALA A 239 -3.78 -1.43 -9.89
C ALA A 239 -4.81 -0.90 -10.89
N SER A 240 -4.33 -0.10 -11.84
CA SER A 240 -5.12 0.21 -13.02
C SER A 240 -5.25 -1.01 -13.93
N ARG A 241 -6.39 -1.14 -14.60
CA ARG A 241 -6.66 -2.24 -15.54
C ARG A 241 -5.56 -2.36 -16.59
N ARG A 242 -4.89 -3.51 -16.59
CA ARG A 242 -3.82 -3.83 -17.53
C ARG A 242 -3.83 -5.30 -17.86
N ILE A 243 -3.50 -5.61 -19.11
CA ILE A 243 -3.17 -6.96 -19.56
C ILE A 243 -1.70 -6.94 -19.99
N ALA A 244 -0.90 -7.84 -19.44
CA ALA A 244 0.52 -7.98 -19.75
C ALA A 244 0.84 -9.41 -20.16
N GLU A 245 1.69 -9.56 -21.18
CA GLU A 245 2.26 -10.84 -21.54
C GLU A 245 3.60 -11.02 -20.79
N ILE A 246 3.58 -11.78 -19.69
CA ILE A 246 4.77 -12.06 -18.90
C ILE A 246 5.76 -12.91 -19.71
N VAL A 247 5.22 -13.92 -20.38
CA VAL A 247 5.92 -14.67 -21.43
C VAL A 247 5.13 -14.47 -22.72
N PRO A 248 5.72 -13.84 -23.76
CA PRO A 248 5.01 -13.48 -24.99
C PRO A 248 4.22 -14.65 -25.59
N GLY A 249 2.92 -14.43 -25.79
CA GLY A 249 1.98 -15.39 -26.33
C GLY A 249 1.79 -16.67 -25.50
N ARG A 250 2.28 -16.71 -24.25
CA ARG A 250 2.29 -17.91 -23.40
C ARG A 250 1.69 -17.68 -22.02
N VAL A 251 2.02 -16.58 -21.35
CA VAL A 251 1.56 -16.29 -19.98
C VAL A 251 1.05 -14.85 -19.94
N TYR A 252 -0.24 -14.72 -19.63
CA TYR A 252 -0.95 -13.45 -19.53
C TYR A 252 -1.23 -13.16 -18.05
N ALA A 253 -0.97 -11.93 -17.62
CA ALA A 253 -1.36 -11.38 -16.33
C ALA A 253 -2.39 -10.27 -16.54
N LEU A 254 -3.48 -10.31 -15.79
CA LEU A 254 -4.51 -9.28 -15.78
C LEU A 254 -4.57 -8.65 -14.39
N SER A 255 -4.18 -7.39 -14.32
CA SER A 255 -4.12 -6.60 -13.09
C SER A 255 -5.23 -5.53 -13.09
N GLY A 256 -5.74 -5.18 -11.91
CA GLY A 256 -6.66 -4.03 -11.75
C GLY A 256 -8.11 -4.26 -12.21
N PHE A 257 -8.48 -5.51 -12.49
CA PHE A 257 -9.88 -5.86 -12.77
C PHE A 257 -10.71 -6.04 -11.48
N GLU A 258 -10.06 -6.43 -10.40
CA GLU A 258 -10.58 -6.52 -9.03
C GLU A 258 -9.40 -6.59 -8.03
N PHE A 259 -9.65 -7.17 -6.86
CA PHE A 259 -8.68 -7.34 -5.78
C PHE A 259 -7.51 -8.27 -6.18
N THR A 260 -7.82 -9.42 -6.76
CA THR A 260 -6.84 -10.42 -7.23
C THR A 260 -6.45 -10.24 -8.69
N GLU A 261 -5.23 -10.67 -9.04
CA GLU A 261 -4.75 -10.81 -10.42
C GLU A 261 -5.19 -12.14 -11.02
N TYR A 262 -5.59 -12.10 -12.29
CA TYR A 262 -5.80 -13.33 -13.05
C TYR A 262 -4.57 -13.67 -13.86
N TYR A 263 -4.23 -14.96 -13.91
CA TYR A 263 -3.25 -15.44 -14.86
C TYR A 263 -3.83 -16.49 -15.80
N PHE A 264 -3.37 -16.44 -17.05
CA PHE A 264 -3.75 -17.42 -18.05
C PHE A 264 -2.51 -17.91 -18.81
N VAL A 265 -2.37 -19.23 -18.92
CA VAL A 265 -1.27 -19.89 -19.58
C VAL A 265 -1.75 -20.67 -20.79
N VAL A 266 -1.14 -20.40 -21.94
CA VAL A 266 -1.33 -21.19 -23.16
C VAL A 266 -0.42 -22.41 -23.09
N SER A 267 -1.04 -23.59 -23.16
CA SER A 267 -0.35 -24.88 -23.20
C SER A 267 0.60 -25.01 -24.40
N ASP A 268 1.59 -25.91 -24.32
CA ASP A 268 2.63 -26.07 -25.35
C ASP A 268 2.07 -26.48 -26.71
N ASN A 269 1.04 -27.34 -26.72
CA ASN A 269 0.36 -27.74 -27.95
C ASN A 269 -0.60 -26.67 -28.49
N ARG A 270 -0.78 -25.55 -27.77
CA ARG A 270 -1.65 -24.41 -28.10
C ARG A 270 -3.15 -24.74 -28.21
N ARG A 271 -3.61 -25.86 -27.62
CA ARG A 271 -5.01 -26.31 -27.69
C ARG A 271 -5.81 -26.07 -26.42
N GLU A 272 -5.13 -25.73 -25.33
CA GLU A 272 -5.75 -25.51 -24.03
C GLU A 272 -5.23 -24.23 -23.38
N LEU A 273 -6.12 -23.50 -22.73
CA LEU A 273 -5.83 -22.38 -21.84
C LEU A 273 -6.00 -22.87 -20.40
N ILE A 274 -5.06 -22.47 -19.54
CA ILE A 274 -4.99 -22.82 -18.12
C ILE A 274 -5.13 -21.52 -17.33
N GLY A 275 -6.09 -21.44 -16.41
CA GLY A 275 -6.24 -20.32 -15.49
C GLY A 275 -5.49 -20.57 -14.18
N ILE A 276 -5.01 -19.50 -13.55
CA ILE A 276 -4.57 -19.48 -12.17
C ILE A 276 -5.50 -18.54 -11.41
N ASP A 277 -6.15 -19.08 -10.38
CA ASP A 277 -7.21 -18.46 -9.59
C ASP A 277 -8.46 -18.05 -10.39
N ALA A 278 -9.52 -17.73 -9.65
CA ALA A 278 -10.84 -17.38 -10.17
C ALA A 278 -11.32 -15.98 -9.76
N GLY A 279 -10.53 -15.25 -8.98
CA GLY A 279 -10.85 -13.91 -8.51
C GLY A 279 -11.98 -13.89 -7.47
N THR A 280 -12.46 -12.69 -7.16
CA THR A 280 -13.37 -12.38 -6.06
C THR A 280 -14.83 -12.52 -6.42
N ARG A 281 -15.23 -12.17 -7.65
CA ARG A 281 -16.64 -12.11 -8.04
C ARG A 281 -16.91 -12.65 -9.42
N THR A 282 -18.12 -13.17 -9.59
CA THR A 282 -18.64 -13.63 -10.88
C THR A 282 -18.61 -12.55 -11.97
N ASP A 283 -18.98 -11.30 -11.64
CA ASP A 283 -19.05 -10.20 -12.62
C ASP A 283 -17.67 -9.67 -13.04
N SER A 284 -16.74 -9.59 -12.09
CA SER A 284 -15.36 -9.21 -12.39
C SER A 284 -14.60 -10.31 -13.13
N ALA A 285 -14.75 -11.59 -12.76
CA ALA A 285 -14.21 -12.73 -13.50
C ALA A 285 -14.65 -12.74 -14.96
N LYS A 286 -15.94 -12.48 -15.20
CA LYS A 286 -16.47 -12.28 -16.56
C LYS A 286 -15.79 -11.14 -17.28
N THR A 287 -15.70 -9.98 -16.63
CA THR A 287 -15.11 -8.77 -17.22
C THR A 287 -13.63 -8.98 -17.58
N ALA A 288 -12.85 -9.59 -16.70
CA ALA A 288 -11.44 -9.90 -16.92
C ALA A 288 -11.25 -10.90 -18.07
N TYR A 289 -12.02 -12.00 -18.07
CA TYR A 289 -11.90 -13.02 -19.11
C TYR A 289 -12.36 -12.52 -20.49
N GLU A 290 -13.44 -11.74 -20.57
CA GLU A 290 -13.87 -11.10 -21.83
C GLU A 290 -12.82 -10.09 -22.33
N ALA A 291 -12.17 -9.34 -21.43
CA ALA A 291 -11.08 -8.44 -21.79
C ALA A 291 -9.86 -9.19 -22.32
N LEU A 292 -9.50 -10.34 -21.74
CA LEU A 292 -8.46 -11.21 -22.27
C LEU A 292 -8.79 -11.69 -23.68
N ARG A 293 -10.02 -12.18 -23.89
CA ARG A 293 -10.47 -12.67 -25.20
C ARG A 293 -10.48 -11.56 -26.25
N ALA A 294 -10.81 -10.33 -25.87
CA ALA A 294 -10.72 -9.18 -26.77
C ALA A 294 -9.26 -8.82 -27.11
N TYR A 295 -8.37 -8.89 -26.12
CA TYR A 295 -6.94 -8.60 -26.29
C TYR A 295 -6.22 -9.66 -27.15
N ALA A 296 -6.51 -10.93 -26.91
CA ALA A 296 -5.93 -12.08 -27.60
C ALA A 296 -7.03 -13.00 -28.16
N PRO A 297 -7.61 -12.69 -29.33
CA PRO A 297 -8.80 -13.38 -29.86
C PRO A 297 -8.55 -14.84 -30.26
N ASN A 298 -7.30 -15.24 -30.47
CA ASN A 298 -6.92 -16.58 -30.93
C ASN A 298 -6.55 -17.55 -29.80
N LEU A 299 -6.86 -17.21 -28.54
CA LEU A 299 -6.58 -18.10 -27.42
C LEU A 299 -7.39 -19.41 -27.51
N PRO A 300 -6.83 -20.56 -27.12
CA PRO A 300 -7.58 -21.80 -27.00
C PRO A 300 -8.64 -21.74 -25.89
N GLU A 301 -9.51 -22.75 -25.81
CA GLU A 301 -10.52 -22.84 -24.75
C GLU A 301 -9.91 -23.03 -23.36
N LEU A 302 -10.55 -22.46 -22.34
CA LEU A 302 -10.16 -22.63 -20.94
C LEU A 302 -10.62 -24.01 -20.44
N THR A 303 -9.67 -24.90 -20.16
CA THR A 303 -9.96 -26.29 -19.78
C THR A 303 -9.64 -26.59 -18.32
N THR A 304 -8.73 -25.82 -17.71
CA THR A 304 -8.20 -26.10 -16.37
C THR A 304 -8.02 -24.80 -15.60
N ILE A 305 -8.34 -24.80 -14.31
CA ILE A 305 -8.01 -23.71 -13.38
C ILE A 305 -7.31 -24.32 -12.16
N PHE A 306 -6.13 -23.79 -11.82
CA PHE A 306 -5.44 -24.11 -10.58
C PHE A 306 -5.68 -22.98 -9.59
N VAL A 307 -6.11 -23.32 -8.38
CA VAL A 307 -6.30 -22.38 -7.27
C VAL A 307 -5.07 -22.40 -6.40
N THR A 308 -4.44 -21.25 -6.20
CA THR A 308 -3.25 -21.09 -5.34
C THR A 308 -3.60 -21.34 -3.89
N HIS A 309 -4.73 -20.82 -3.42
CA HIS A 309 -5.27 -21.02 -2.07
C HIS A 309 -6.75 -20.65 -2.05
N SER A 310 -7.49 -21.08 -1.03
CA SER A 310 -8.96 -21.01 -1.05
C SER A 310 -9.53 -19.79 -0.35
N HIS A 311 -8.90 -18.63 -0.57
CA HIS A 311 -9.44 -17.36 -0.11
C HIS A 311 -10.52 -16.79 -1.02
N TRP A 312 -11.43 -16.02 -0.44
CA TRP A 312 -12.60 -15.38 -1.07
C TRP A 312 -12.29 -14.72 -2.43
N ASP A 313 -11.15 -14.06 -2.54
CA ASP A 313 -10.65 -13.34 -3.70
C ASP A 313 -9.92 -14.22 -4.72
N HIS A 314 -9.70 -15.50 -4.42
CA HIS A 314 -9.11 -16.47 -5.34
C HIS A 314 -10.15 -17.47 -5.86
N ILE A 315 -11.26 -17.67 -5.14
CA ILE A 315 -12.30 -18.64 -5.50
C ILE A 315 -13.67 -18.01 -5.80
N GLY A 316 -13.95 -16.78 -5.38
CA GLY A 316 -15.27 -16.16 -5.48
C GLY A 316 -15.81 -15.97 -6.91
N GLY A 317 -14.97 -15.89 -7.93
CA GLY A 317 -15.41 -15.87 -9.33
C GLY A 317 -15.69 -17.23 -9.96
N GLN A 318 -15.60 -18.33 -9.19
CA GLN A 318 -15.76 -19.70 -9.69
C GLN A 318 -17.09 -19.95 -10.42
N THR A 319 -18.17 -19.32 -9.97
CA THR A 319 -19.51 -19.47 -10.58
C THR A 319 -19.51 -19.06 -12.06
N TYR A 320 -18.78 -18.02 -12.43
CA TYR A 320 -18.62 -17.62 -13.84
C TYR A 320 -17.93 -18.71 -14.66
N PHE A 321 -16.73 -19.12 -14.23
CA PHE A 321 -15.92 -20.07 -14.98
C PHE A 321 -16.59 -21.44 -15.12
N ARG A 322 -17.34 -21.89 -14.11
CA ARG A 322 -18.13 -23.13 -14.20
C ARG A 322 -19.29 -23.08 -15.19
N GLY A 323 -19.72 -21.88 -15.57
CA GLY A 323 -20.73 -21.66 -16.60
C GLY A 323 -20.18 -21.68 -18.03
N LEU A 324 -18.86 -21.76 -18.22
CA LEU A 324 -18.23 -21.83 -19.54
C LEU A 324 -18.41 -23.22 -20.19
N ASN A 325 -18.27 -23.25 -21.52
CA ASN A 325 -18.24 -24.48 -22.31
C ASN A 325 -17.01 -24.48 -23.24
N PRO A 326 -16.04 -25.40 -23.06
CA PRO A 326 -16.03 -26.49 -22.08
C PRO A 326 -15.97 -25.97 -20.63
N LYS A 327 -16.53 -26.77 -19.70
CA LYS A 327 -16.45 -26.47 -18.27
C LYS A 327 -15.02 -26.75 -17.79
N PRO A 328 -14.29 -25.76 -17.26
CA PRO A 328 -12.93 -25.97 -16.77
C PRO A 328 -12.91 -26.82 -15.51
N ARG A 329 -11.87 -27.63 -15.36
CA ARG A 329 -11.62 -28.44 -14.17
C ARG A 329 -10.81 -27.65 -13.14
N PHE A 330 -11.31 -27.56 -11.92
CA PHE A 330 -10.64 -26.88 -10.81
C PHE A 330 -9.74 -27.84 -10.01
N TYR A 331 -8.50 -27.42 -9.74
CA TYR A 331 -7.57 -28.07 -8.82
C TYR A 331 -7.29 -27.15 -7.64
N ALA A 332 -7.38 -27.67 -6.42
CA ALA A 332 -7.04 -26.92 -5.19
C ALA A 332 -6.40 -27.85 -4.15
N ARG A 333 -5.91 -27.29 -3.05
CA ARG A 333 -5.40 -28.07 -1.92
C ARG A 333 -6.47 -28.94 -1.29
N SER A 334 -6.08 -30.08 -0.72
CA SER A 334 -7.00 -31.03 -0.08
C SER A 334 -7.61 -30.51 1.23
N ASN A 335 -6.96 -29.55 1.89
CA ASN A 335 -7.39 -28.92 3.14
C ASN A 335 -8.16 -27.60 2.94
N TYR A 336 -8.64 -27.32 1.73
CA TYR A 336 -9.31 -26.06 1.37
C TYR A 336 -10.51 -25.69 2.25
N GLN A 337 -11.20 -26.68 2.82
CA GLN A 337 -12.37 -26.42 3.66
C GLN A 337 -12.02 -25.70 4.97
N GLU A 338 -10.79 -25.85 5.48
CA GLU A 338 -10.34 -25.17 6.70
C GLU A 338 -10.35 -23.65 6.50
N GLU A 339 -9.83 -23.17 5.36
CA GLU A 339 -9.78 -21.74 5.08
C GLU A 339 -11.15 -21.15 4.77
N ILE A 340 -11.96 -21.84 3.96
CA ILE A 340 -13.35 -21.42 3.74
C ILE A 340 -14.11 -21.32 5.07
N ALA A 341 -13.89 -22.25 6.00
CA ALA A 341 -14.51 -22.19 7.32
C ALA A 341 -14.02 -21.01 8.15
N GLY A 342 -12.75 -20.62 8.06
CA GLY A 342 -12.21 -19.42 8.70
C GLY A 342 -12.90 -18.15 8.21
N GLU A 343 -13.02 -18.00 6.89
CA GLU A 343 -13.60 -16.81 6.27
C GLU A 343 -15.08 -16.62 6.56
N ILE A 344 -15.89 -17.67 6.41
CA ILE A 344 -17.35 -17.57 6.57
C ILE A 344 -17.76 -17.33 8.02
N ASN A 345 -16.87 -17.59 8.98
CA ASN A 345 -17.09 -17.34 10.40
C ASN A 345 -16.52 -15.98 10.85
N GLY A 346 -15.92 -15.21 9.95
CA GLY A 346 -15.44 -13.87 10.22
C GLY A 346 -16.57 -12.84 10.37
N PRO A 347 -16.29 -11.63 10.90
CA PRO A 347 -17.30 -10.59 11.10
C PRO A 347 -17.88 -10.05 9.78
N GLU A 348 -19.16 -10.33 9.50
CA GLU A 348 -19.85 -9.88 8.27
C GLU A 348 -19.84 -8.36 8.06
N SER A 349 -19.71 -7.56 9.12
CA SER A 349 -19.70 -6.09 9.07
C SER A 349 -18.52 -5.52 8.26
N ILE A 350 -17.42 -6.28 8.19
CA ILE A 350 -16.19 -5.90 7.46
C ILE A 350 -16.37 -6.19 5.96
N ALA A 351 -17.09 -7.26 5.63
CA ALA A 351 -17.16 -7.79 4.27
C ALA A 351 -17.73 -6.80 3.25
N LYS A 352 -18.85 -6.13 3.53
CA LYS A 352 -19.49 -5.25 2.53
C LYS A 352 -18.74 -3.94 2.29
N HIS A 353 -18.05 -3.42 3.30
CA HIS A 353 -17.29 -2.19 3.17
C HIS A 353 -16.00 -2.41 2.38
N PHE A 354 -15.36 -3.56 2.56
CA PHE A 354 -14.09 -3.87 1.90
C PHE A 354 -14.28 -4.56 0.53
N PHE A 355 -15.25 -5.48 0.40
CA PHE A 355 -15.42 -6.28 -0.83
C PHE A 355 -16.42 -5.69 -1.84
N GLY A 356 -17.17 -4.66 -1.41
CA GLY A 356 -18.22 -4.01 -2.20
C GLY A 356 -19.60 -4.67 -2.08
N GLU A 357 -20.66 -3.91 -2.37
CA GLU A 357 -22.05 -4.34 -2.24
C GLU A 357 -22.42 -5.57 -3.09
N ARG A 358 -21.69 -5.83 -4.18
CA ARG A 358 -21.91 -6.97 -5.07
C ARG A 358 -21.19 -8.24 -4.64
N PHE A 359 -20.33 -8.18 -3.61
CA PHE A 359 -19.69 -9.37 -3.09
C PHE A 359 -20.73 -10.33 -2.50
N ASN A 360 -20.59 -11.61 -2.82
CA ASN A 360 -21.50 -12.66 -2.39
C ASN A 360 -20.74 -13.80 -1.73
N LEU A 361 -20.84 -13.87 -0.40
CA LEU A 361 -20.18 -14.91 0.40
C LEU A 361 -20.63 -16.33 0.02
N GLU A 362 -21.81 -16.51 -0.58
CA GLU A 362 -22.25 -17.83 -1.06
C GLU A 362 -21.37 -18.37 -2.19
N ASP A 363 -20.77 -17.51 -3.02
CA ASP A 363 -19.88 -17.97 -4.09
C ASP A 363 -18.63 -18.66 -3.52
N VAL A 364 -18.11 -18.12 -2.41
CA VAL A 364 -17.01 -18.68 -1.60
C VAL A 364 -17.45 -19.97 -0.92
N ARG A 365 -18.56 -19.92 -0.17
CA ARG A 365 -19.08 -21.08 0.59
C ARG A 365 -19.33 -22.31 -0.30
N ASN A 366 -19.75 -22.09 -1.55
CA ASN A 366 -20.09 -23.13 -2.50
C ASN A 366 -18.90 -23.65 -3.33
N PHE A 367 -17.69 -23.12 -3.14
CA PHE A 367 -16.53 -23.58 -3.88
C PHE A 367 -16.19 -25.05 -3.56
N ARG A 368 -16.04 -25.88 -4.59
CA ARG A 368 -15.63 -27.29 -4.47
C ARG A 368 -14.66 -27.64 -5.62
N PRO A 369 -13.39 -27.99 -5.36
CA PRO A 369 -12.48 -28.36 -6.43
C PRO A 369 -12.92 -29.68 -7.10
N ASP A 370 -12.62 -29.83 -8.38
CA ASP A 370 -12.87 -31.07 -9.14
C ASP A 370 -11.74 -32.10 -8.93
N ALA A 371 -10.59 -31.65 -8.40
CA ALA A 371 -9.47 -32.47 -7.99
C ALA A 371 -8.72 -31.79 -6.83
N THR A 372 -8.27 -32.59 -5.87
CA THR A 372 -7.49 -32.09 -4.72
C THR A 372 -6.02 -32.49 -4.81
N VAL A 373 -5.16 -31.69 -4.19
CA VAL A 373 -3.71 -31.91 -4.11
C VAL A 373 -3.29 -31.89 -2.64
N ASP A 374 -2.68 -32.98 -2.17
CA ASP A 374 -2.23 -33.17 -0.78
C ASP A 374 -0.71 -33.34 -0.64
N ARG A 375 -0.02 -33.54 -1.76
CA ARG A 375 1.44 -33.74 -1.84
C ARG A 375 1.99 -33.14 -3.14
N PRO A 376 3.32 -32.93 -3.25
CA PRO A 376 3.94 -32.54 -4.51
C PRO A 376 3.47 -33.42 -5.66
N THR A 377 2.93 -32.79 -6.70
CA THR A 377 2.27 -33.48 -7.81
C THR A 377 2.69 -32.87 -9.13
N GLU A 378 3.21 -33.69 -10.04
CA GLU A 378 3.47 -33.29 -11.42
C GLU A 378 2.26 -33.64 -12.30
N LEU A 379 1.83 -32.69 -13.12
CA LEU A 379 0.75 -32.83 -14.09
C LEU A 379 1.20 -32.37 -15.48
N LYS A 380 0.45 -32.81 -16.50
CA LYS A 380 0.57 -32.29 -17.87
C LYS A 380 -0.78 -31.87 -18.41
N VAL A 381 -0.88 -30.61 -18.86
CA VAL A 381 -2.07 -30.05 -19.53
C VAL A 381 -1.64 -29.48 -20.87
N GLY A 382 -2.23 -29.95 -21.96
CA GLY A 382 -1.85 -29.58 -23.33
C GLY A 382 -0.36 -29.73 -23.65
N GLY A 383 0.32 -30.69 -23.01
CA GLY A 383 1.77 -30.92 -23.13
C GLY A 383 2.64 -30.11 -22.15
N THR A 384 2.09 -29.08 -21.50
CA THR A 384 2.81 -28.26 -20.51
C THR A 384 2.93 -28.98 -19.19
N ARG A 385 4.18 -29.12 -18.72
CA ARG A 385 4.50 -29.63 -17.39
C ARG A 385 4.16 -28.59 -16.33
N ILE A 386 3.46 -29.03 -15.29
CA ILE A 386 3.04 -28.21 -14.16
C ILE A 386 3.35 -28.99 -12.89
N ASP A 387 4.22 -28.44 -12.05
CA ASP A 387 4.56 -29.01 -10.75
C ASP A 387 3.78 -28.24 -9.67
N LEU A 388 2.93 -28.94 -8.91
CA LEU A 388 2.12 -28.39 -7.84
C LEU A 388 2.77 -28.70 -6.49
N PHE A 389 3.08 -27.67 -5.71
CA PHE A 389 3.75 -27.79 -4.42
C PHE A 389 2.85 -27.27 -3.29
N PRO A 390 2.24 -28.18 -2.51
CA PRO A 390 1.66 -27.84 -1.22
C PRO A 390 2.64 -27.08 -0.32
N VAL A 391 2.24 -25.89 0.15
CA VAL A 391 2.95 -25.11 1.18
C VAL A 391 1.95 -24.71 2.29
N HIS A 392 2.45 -24.26 3.43
CA HIS A 392 1.59 -23.67 4.48
C HIS A 392 1.45 -22.16 4.35
N GLY A 393 2.22 -21.52 3.47
CA GLY A 393 2.17 -20.09 3.19
C GLY A 393 2.39 -19.20 4.42
N GLY A 394 2.40 -17.89 4.20
CA GLY A 394 2.35 -16.89 5.26
C GLY A 394 0.94 -16.41 5.58
N GLU A 395 0.00 -16.60 4.64
CA GLU A 395 -1.39 -16.20 4.77
C GLU A 395 -2.29 -17.39 5.11
N THR A 396 -2.37 -18.38 4.21
CA THR A 396 -3.26 -19.54 4.32
C THR A 396 -2.52 -20.88 4.38
N ARG A 397 -3.00 -21.79 5.22
CA ARG A 397 -2.47 -23.16 5.37
C ARG A 397 -2.73 -24.04 4.15
N ASP A 398 -3.67 -23.66 3.31
CA ASP A 398 -3.99 -24.33 2.04
C ASP A 398 -3.32 -23.67 0.82
N ALA A 399 -2.23 -22.91 1.03
CA ALA A 399 -1.43 -22.38 -0.05
C ALA A 399 -0.76 -23.46 -0.92
N MET A 400 -0.60 -23.18 -2.21
CA MET A 400 -0.01 -24.05 -3.20
C MET A 400 0.73 -23.25 -4.25
N PHE A 401 2.01 -23.56 -4.43
CA PHE A 401 2.77 -23.04 -5.56
C PHE A 401 2.50 -23.85 -6.81
N ILE A 402 2.38 -23.15 -7.94
CA ILE A 402 2.14 -23.74 -9.25
C ILE A 402 3.33 -23.36 -10.14
N HIS A 403 4.20 -24.33 -10.38
CA HIS A 403 5.47 -24.12 -11.07
C HIS A 403 5.44 -24.66 -12.50
N LEU A 404 5.81 -23.80 -13.45
CA LEU A 404 5.96 -24.14 -14.86
C LEU A 404 7.45 -24.02 -15.21
N PRO A 405 8.24 -25.08 -14.97
CA PRO A 405 9.71 -25.02 -15.04
C PRO A 405 10.21 -24.60 -16.43
N ASP A 406 9.59 -25.12 -17.50
CA ASP A 406 10.00 -24.84 -18.89
C ASP A 406 9.76 -23.37 -19.29
N LEU A 407 8.88 -22.67 -18.57
CA LEU A 407 8.62 -21.23 -18.75
C LEU A 407 9.40 -20.38 -17.72
N GLY A 408 10.00 -21.00 -16.71
CA GLY A 408 10.63 -20.31 -15.58
C GLY A 408 9.64 -19.49 -14.74
N VAL A 409 8.38 -19.92 -14.68
CA VAL A 409 7.29 -19.20 -13.99
C VAL A 409 6.86 -19.97 -12.74
N LEU A 410 6.77 -19.27 -11.61
CA LEU A 410 6.18 -19.77 -10.37
C LEU A 410 5.04 -18.86 -9.95
N PHE A 411 3.81 -19.38 -9.94
CA PHE A 411 2.69 -18.71 -9.30
C PHE A 411 2.69 -19.06 -7.82
N VAL A 412 2.74 -18.04 -6.97
CA VAL A 412 2.97 -18.18 -5.53
C VAL A 412 1.76 -17.78 -4.68
N GLY A 413 0.66 -17.33 -5.32
CA GLY A 413 -0.51 -16.80 -4.62
C GLY A 413 -0.09 -15.72 -3.63
N ASP A 414 -0.67 -15.78 -2.43
CA ASP A 414 -0.43 -14.79 -1.37
C ASP A 414 0.29 -15.40 -0.18
N PHE A 415 1.23 -16.31 -0.47
CA PHE A 415 2.11 -16.87 0.55
C PHE A 415 2.89 -15.81 1.34
N ILE A 416 3.00 -14.58 0.83
CA ILE A 416 3.59 -13.45 1.52
C ILE A 416 2.63 -12.26 1.47
N MET A 417 1.95 -12.03 2.60
CA MET A 417 1.08 -10.89 2.80
C MET A 417 1.67 -9.94 3.85
N PRO A 418 1.56 -8.60 3.67
CA PRO A 418 2.04 -7.62 4.65
C PRO A 418 1.54 -7.93 6.07
N TYR A 419 0.30 -8.38 6.21
CA TYR A 419 -0.37 -8.61 7.50
C TYR A 419 -0.15 -10.02 8.09
N ILE A 420 0.59 -10.90 7.39
CA ILE A 420 0.73 -12.34 7.70
C ILE A 420 -0.66 -12.96 7.92
N GLY A 421 -1.41 -13.18 6.85
CA GLY A 421 -2.84 -13.51 6.91
C GLY A 421 -3.75 -12.31 6.66
N ALA A 422 -5.02 -12.53 6.36
CA ALA A 422 -6.05 -11.50 6.35
C ALA A 422 -6.16 -10.85 7.74
N PRO A 423 -6.28 -9.51 7.82
CA PRO A 423 -6.25 -8.79 9.10
C PRO A 423 -7.49 -9.05 9.98
N PHE A 424 -8.56 -9.62 9.41
CA PHE A 424 -9.84 -9.88 10.08
C PHE A 424 -10.14 -11.37 10.30
N VAL A 425 -9.21 -12.26 9.93
CA VAL A 425 -9.31 -13.72 10.16
C VAL A 425 -8.15 -14.17 11.06
N VAL A 426 -8.41 -15.15 11.93
CA VAL A 426 -7.39 -15.73 12.81
C VAL A 426 -6.57 -16.78 12.04
N GLU A 427 -5.87 -16.31 11.01
CA GLU A 427 -4.99 -17.09 10.15
C GLU A 427 -3.56 -16.53 10.16
N GLY A 428 -2.73 -16.96 9.21
CA GLY A 428 -1.35 -16.52 9.09
C GLY A 428 -0.35 -17.36 9.89
N ASP A 429 0.75 -17.71 9.23
CA ASP A 429 1.81 -18.54 9.79
C ASP A 429 3.19 -17.99 9.39
N LEU A 430 3.88 -17.34 10.34
CA LEU A 430 5.22 -16.83 10.07
C LEU A 430 6.20 -17.95 9.74
N GLN A 431 6.11 -19.13 10.38
CA GLN A 431 7.02 -20.22 10.05
C GLN A 431 6.73 -20.77 8.65
N GLY A 432 5.44 -20.93 8.32
CA GLY A 432 4.98 -21.27 6.97
C GLY A 432 5.49 -20.30 5.90
N LEU A 433 5.52 -18.99 6.17
CA LEU A 433 6.14 -17.99 5.30
C LEU A 433 7.65 -18.26 5.10
N LEU A 434 8.40 -18.44 6.19
CA LEU A 434 9.85 -18.64 6.13
C LEU A 434 10.20 -19.94 5.39
N ASP A 435 9.39 -20.99 5.54
CA ASP A 435 9.58 -22.27 4.85
C ASP A 435 9.19 -22.17 3.37
N ALA A 436 8.11 -21.45 3.04
CA ALA A 436 7.72 -21.19 1.66
C ALA A 436 8.77 -20.38 0.90
N ILE A 437 9.47 -19.45 1.57
CA ILE A 437 10.62 -18.74 0.98
C ILE A 437 11.72 -19.73 0.55
N ASP A 438 12.01 -20.78 1.32
CA ASP A 438 13.02 -21.77 0.92
C ASP A 438 12.63 -22.48 -0.36
N VAL A 439 11.34 -22.78 -0.54
CA VAL A 439 10.84 -23.39 -1.78
C VAL A 439 11.04 -22.45 -2.96
N VAL A 440 10.74 -21.15 -2.82
CA VAL A 440 10.98 -20.16 -3.88
C VAL A 440 12.47 -20.09 -4.24
N VAL A 441 13.34 -20.04 -3.23
CA VAL A 441 14.80 -19.97 -3.43
C VAL A 441 15.32 -21.24 -4.10
N GLU A 442 14.82 -22.42 -3.71
CA GLU A 442 15.17 -23.70 -4.32
C GLU A 442 14.76 -23.75 -5.80
N LYS A 443 13.53 -23.31 -6.13
CA LYS A 443 13.03 -23.32 -7.52
C LYS A 443 13.67 -22.23 -8.36
N ASN A 444 14.09 -21.13 -7.75
CA ASN A 444 14.74 -19.98 -8.38
C ASN A 444 14.06 -19.56 -9.71
N PRO A 445 12.75 -19.23 -9.69
CA PRO A 445 12.01 -18.91 -10.90
C PRO A 445 12.50 -17.59 -11.52
N ARG A 446 12.38 -17.50 -12.85
CA ARG A 446 12.63 -16.25 -13.57
C ARG A 446 11.52 -15.23 -13.33
N TYR A 447 10.28 -15.70 -13.22
CA TYR A 447 9.09 -14.90 -12.94
C TYR A 447 8.36 -15.49 -11.75
N MET A 448 8.22 -14.69 -10.70
CA MET A 448 7.43 -15.02 -9.53
C MET A 448 6.19 -14.13 -9.51
N LEU A 449 5.02 -14.75 -9.59
CA LEU A 449 3.74 -14.09 -9.81
C LEU A 449 2.81 -14.35 -8.63
N HIS A 450 2.40 -13.29 -7.95
CA HIS A 450 1.59 -13.34 -6.73
C HIS A 450 0.10 -13.17 -7.03
N GLY A 451 -0.75 -13.34 -6.03
CA GLY A 451 -2.19 -13.07 -6.15
C GLY A 451 -2.50 -11.59 -6.40
N HIS A 452 -1.61 -10.67 -6.03
CA HIS A 452 -1.81 -9.23 -6.21
C HIS A 452 -0.61 -8.51 -6.83
N GLU A 453 -0.88 -7.50 -7.65
CA GLU A 453 0.18 -6.71 -8.34
C GLU A 453 1.18 -6.09 -7.38
N PRO A 454 0.77 -5.46 -6.25
CA PRO A 454 1.72 -4.87 -5.33
C PRO A 454 2.67 -5.89 -4.71
N LEU A 455 2.22 -7.15 -4.52
CA LEU A 455 3.08 -8.21 -4.02
C LEU A 455 4.09 -8.64 -5.08
N THR A 456 3.64 -8.85 -6.32
CA THR A 456 4.54 -9.13 -7.45
C THR A 456 5.61 -8.05 -7.60
N ARG A 457 5.26 -6.78 -7.42
CA ARG A 457 6.18 -5.65 -7.50
C ARG A 457 7.14 -5.56 -6.31
N ASN A 458 6.63 -5.71 -5.09
CA ASN A 458 7.41 -5.51 -3.87
C ASN A 458 8.26 -6.75 -3.50
N PHE A 459 7.77 -7.96 -3.82
CA PHE A 459 8.40 -9.23 -3.45
C PHE A 459 8.91 -9.97 -4.69
N SER A 460 9.74 -9.31 -5.51
CA SER A 460 9.93 -9.71 -6.91
C SER A 460 11.07 -10.69 -7.21
N SER A 461 11.95 -11.01 -6.25
CA SER A 461 13.12 -11.88 -6.52
C SER A 461 13.37 -12.94 -5.44
N PRO A 462 13.86 -14.15 -5.80
CA PRO A 462 14.23 -15.18 -4.83
C PRO A 462 15.37 -14.73 -3.90
N ASP A 463 16.39 -14.07 -4.45
CA ASP A 463 17.48 -13.49 -3.67
C ASP A 463 16.89 -12.50 -2.65
N MET A 464 16.08 -11.53 -3.13
CA MET A 464 15.01 -10.82 -2.39
C MET A 464 14.68 -11.45 -1.03
N LEU A 465 13.89 -12.50 -1.19
CA LEU A 465 13.24 -13.23 -0.13
C LEU A 465 14.23 -13.97 0.77
N ALA A 466 15.36 -14.47 0.26
CA ALA A 466 16.38 -15.10 1.10
C ALA A 466 16.96 -14.13 2.16
N GLN A 467 17.23 -12.88 1.78
CA GLN A 467 17.65 -11.85 2.75
C GLN A 467 16.49 -11.49 3.69
N LEU A 468 15.27 -11.34 3.15
CA LEU A 468 14.09 -11.02 3.95
C LEU A 468 13.81 -12.11 5.00
N LYS A 469 13.95 -13.40 4.66
CA LYS A 469 13.86 -14.52 5.60
C LYS A 469 14.84 -14.38 6.75
N THR A 470 16.09 -14.02 6.47
CA THR A 470 17.12 -13.78 7.49
C THR A 470 16.71 -12.63 8.41
N ASN A 471 16.23 -11.53 7.82
CA ASN A 471 15.76 -10.35 8.55
C ASN A 471 14.55 -10.66 9.46
N LEU A 472 13.56 -11.39 8.94
CA LEU A 472 12.35 -11.76 9.66
C LEU A 472 12.62 -12.81 10.74
N SER A 473 13.56 -13.73 10.51
CA SER A 473 14.00 -14.67 11.54
C SER A 473 14.65 -13.93 12.72
N TRP A 474 15.50 -12.94 12.44
CA TRP A 474 16.06 -12.08 13.48
C TRP A 474 14.97 -11.28 14.22
N LEU A 475 14.03 -10.69 13.48
CA LEU A 475 12.92 -9.93 14.07
C LEU A 475 12.08 -10.81 14.99
N ARG A 476 11.72 -12.02 14.54
CA ARG A 476 11.01 -13.01 15.35
C ARG A 476 11.72 -13.26 16.66
N ASP A 477 13.03 -13.50 16.62
CA ASP A 477 13.80 -13.78 17.83
C ASP A 477 13.84 -12.58 18.79
N GLN A 478 13.95 -11.35 18.27
CA GLN A 478 13.87 -10.13 19.08
C GLN A 478 12.49 -9.95 19.74
N VAL A 479 11.42 -10.13 18.98
CA VAL A 479 10.04 -9.99 19.46
C VAL A 479 9.73 -11.04 20.54
N LEU A 480 10.08 -12.31 20.28
CA LEU A 480 9.87 -13.38 21.27
C LEU A 480 10.71 -13.18 22.54
N ASN A 481 11.92 -12.61 22.41
CA ASN A 481 12.71 -12.23 23.58
C ASN A 481 12.05 -11.09 24.36
N ALA A 482 11.50 -10.09 23.69
CA ALA A 482 10.80 -8.97 24.32
C ALA A 482 9.53 -9.43 25.05
N ILE A 483 8.72 -10.28 24.42
CA ILE A 483 7.54 -10.89 25.04
C ILE A 483 7.92 -11.65 26.33
N ARG A 484 9.01 -12.44 26.30
CA ARG A 484 9.49 -13.15 27.51
C ARG A 484 9.95 -12.24 28.64
N ARG A 485 10.39 -11.01 28.33
CA ARG A 485 10.75 -9.99 29.33
C ARG A 485 9.51 -9.30 29.93
N GLY A 486 8.35 -9.44 29.30
CA GLY A 486 7.13 -8.73 29.66
C GLY A 486 6.97 -7.38 28.98
N ASP A 487 7.74 -7.10 27.91
CA ASP A 487 7.60 -5.87 27.14
C ASP A 487 6.21 -5.87 26.46
N THR A 488 5.52 -4.73 26.55
CA THR A 488 4.22 -4.52 25.89
C THR A 488 4.37 -4.48 24.38
N ARG A 489 3.28 -4.73 23.66
CA ARG A 489 3.27 -4.63 22.20
C ARG A 489 3.76 -3.26 21.73
N ALA A 490 3.26 -2.20 22.35
CA ALA A 490 3.64 -0.83 22.04
C ALA A 490 5.16 -0.60 22.21
N GLU A 491 5.76 -1.07 23.31
CA GLU A 491 7.22 -0.95 23.53
C GLU A 491 8.03 -1.66 22.44
N ILE A 492 7.58 -2.82 21.96
CA ILE A 492 8.25 -3.57 20.89
C ILE A 492 8.24 -2.80 19.57
N HIS A 493 7.11 -2.19 19.19
CA HIS A 493 7.04 -1.31 18.03
C HIS A 493 7.98 -0.10 18.19
N GLN A 494 7.99 0.52 19.38
CA GLN A 494 8.81 1.69 19.66
C GLN A 494 10.33 1.40 19.71
N ALA A 495 10.72 0.14 19.85
CA ALA A 495 12.12 -0.27 19.81
C ALA A 495 12.79 -0.10 18.43
N ASN A 496 12.01 0.19 17.37
CA ASN A 496 12.48 0.40 16.00
C ASN A 496 13.46 -0.70 15.54
N LEU A 497 13.01 -1.96 15.64
CA LEU A 497 13.86 -3.13 15.41
C LEU A 497 14.38 -3.18 13.95
N ILE A 498 15.69 -3.05 13.79
CA ILE A 498 16.41 -3.11 12.51
C ILE A 498 17.44 -4.25 12.58
N PRO A 499 17.37 -5.27 11.71
CA PRO A 499 18.30 -6.39 11.71
C PRO A 499 19.74 -5.94 11.44
N PRO A 500 20.72 -6.51 12.14
CA PRO A 500 22.13 -6.31 11.82
C PRO A 500 22.40 -6.63 10.35
N GLY A 501 23.05 -5.71 9.65
CA GLY A 501 23.42 -5.89 8.25
C GLY A 501 22.32 -5.52 7.23
N LEU A 502 21.07 -5.23 7.65
CA LEU A 502 20.03 -4.80 6.71
C LEU A 502 20.43 -3.50 5.96
N LEU A 503 20.87 -2.49 6.71
CA LEU A 503 21.21 -1.17 6.15
C LEU A 503 22.47 -1.16 5.28
N SER A 504 23.39 -2.12 5.51
CA SER A 504 24.62 -2.29 4.73
C SER A 504 24.52 -3.41 3.68
N GLY A 505 23.40 -4.12 3.66
CA GLY A 505 23.16 -5.31 2.85
C GLY A 505 22.50 -4.95 1.53
N ARG A 506 21.46 -5.70 1.15
CA ARG A 506 20.79 -5.47 -0.12
C ARG A 506 19.77 -4.32 -0.05
N PRO A 507 19.86 -3.34 -0.96
CA PRO A 507 18.92 -2.21 -1.00
C PRO A 507 17.47 -2.61 -1.29
N ASP A 508 17.27 -3.65 -2.11
CA ASP A 508 15.94 -4.14 -2.51
C ASP A 508 15.18 -4.84 -1.37
N ALA A 509 15.82 -5.14 -0.24
CA ALA A 509 15.19 -5.70 0.95
C ALA A 509 14.65 -4.63 1.92
N LEU A 510 15.01 -3.35 1.74
CA LEU A 510 14.68 -2.27 2.68
C LEU A 510 13.19 -1.94 2.70
N LEU A 511 12.55 -1.88 1.53
CA LEU A 511 11.10 -1.64 1.43
C LEU A 511 10.29 -2.88 1.83
N PRO A 512 10.60 -4.11 1.35
CA PRO A 512 9.93 -5.34 1.81
C PRO A 512 9.98 -5.54 3.32
N TYR A 513 11.10 -5.22 3.96
CA TYR A 513 11.19 -5.31 5.43
C TYR A 513 10.29 -4.28 6.12
N LEU A 514 10.24 -3.03 5.64
CA LEU A 514 9.31 -2.01 6.16
C LEU A 514 7.85 -2.48 6.07
N ILE A 515 7.46 -3.03 4.92
CA ILE A 515 6.09 -3.49 4.65
C ILE A 515 5.63 -4.56 5.65
N LEU A 516 6.53 -5.45 6.10
CA LEU A 516 6.17 -6.58 6.96
C LEU A 516 6.42 -6.33 8.44
N ARG A 517 7.37 -5.47 8.80
CA ARG A 517 7.94 -5.42 10.16
C ARG A 517 6.88 -5.26 11.24
N GLU A 518 6.04 -4.25 11.14
CA GLU A 518 5.05 -3.96 12.19
C GLU A 518 4.04 -5.09 12.32
N HIS A 519 3.56 -5.63 11.20
CA HIS A 519 2.59 -6.71 11.20
C HIS A 519 3.16 -8.05 11.69
N VAL A 520 4.44 -8.31 11.45
CA VAL A 520 5.13 -9.47 12.03
C VAL A 520 5.23 -9.32 13.55
N ILE A 521 5.49 -8.10 14.07
CA ILE A 521 5.44 -7.81 15.51
C ILE A 521 4.04 -8.10 16.05
N ASP A 522 3.00 -7.54 15.42
CA ASP A 522 1.60 -7.73 15.80
C ASP A 522 1.19 -9.21 15.83
N ARG A 523 1.49 -9.94 14.74
CA ARG A 523 1.11 -11.35 14.59
C ARG A 523 1.80 -12.21 15.63
N LEU A 524 3.10 -12.02 15.84
CA LEU A 524 3.85 -12.78 16.85
C LEU A 524 3.34 -12.49 18.26
N TYR A 525 3.06 -11.23 18.58
CA TYR A 525 2.52 -10.87 19.88
C TYR A 525 1.14 -11.51 20.10
N HIS A 526 0.23 -11.38 19.13
CA HIS A 526 -1.10 -11.99 19.18
C HIS A 526 -1.05 -13.52 19.35
N GLN A 527 -0.08 -14.20 18.72
CA GLN A 527 0.04 -15.66 18.78
C GLN A 527 0.77 -16.18 20.03
N ASN A 528 1.47 -15.33 20.78
CA ASN A 528 2.31 -15.74 21.91
C ASN A 528 1.89 -15.13 23.26
N VAL A 529 0.98 -14.15 23.25
CA VAL A 529 0.46 -13.50 24.46
C VAL A 529 -1.02 -13.84 24.60
N GLY A 530 -1.42 -14.26 25.81
CA GLY A 530 -2.82 -14.55 26.11
C GLY A 530 -3.68 -13.29 26.15
N TYR A 531 -4.99 -13.46 26.35
CA TYR A 531 -5.92 -12.34 26.46
C TYR A 531 -5.68 -11.45 27.71
N TRP A 532 -4.89 -11.90 28.69
CA TRP A 532 -4.36 -11.07 29.77
C TRP A 532 -2.92 -10.70 29.49
N GLN A 533 -2.68 -9.41 29.29
CA GLN A 533 -1.38 -8.87 28.93
C GLN A 533 -0.62 -8.30 30.14
N ALA A 534 0.68 -8.04 29.95
CA ALA A 534 1.58 -7.57 31.00
C ALA A 534 1.26 -6.15 31.52
N ASP A 535 0.59 -5.34 30.70
CA ASP A 535 0.11 -3.99 31.01
C ASP A 535 -1.32 -3.96 31.55
N LEU A 536 -1.84 -5.12 31.98
CA LEU A 536 -3.21 -5.30 32.47
C LEU A 536 -4.28 -5.21 31.37
N GLU A 537 -3.90 -5.03 30.10
CA GLU A 537 -4.85 -5.09 28.99
C GLU A 537 -5.56 -6.46 28.96
N GLY A 538 -6.88 -6.42 28.80
CA GLY A 538 -7.75 -7.58 28.72
C GLY A 538 -8.15 -8.24 30.04
N LEU A 539 -7.69 -7.73 31.20
CA LEU A 539 -8.21 -8.13 32.52
C LEU A 539 -9.68 -7.72 32.70
N ASP A 540 -9.99 -6.48 32.34
CA ASP A 540 -11.34 -5.92 32.24
C ASP A 540 -11.52 -5.26 30.87
N GLN A 541 -12.77 -5.02 30.48
CA GLN A 541 -13.14 -4.46 29.17
C GLN A 541 -13.93 -3.17 29.38
N LEU A 542 -13.22 -2.04 29.51
CA LEU A 542 -13.84 -0.73 29.61
C LEU A 542 -14.42 -0.31 28.25
N GLY A 543 -15.70 0.07 28.23
CA GLY A 543 -16.39 0.53 27.04
C GLY A 543 -16.35 2.05 26.88
N ASP A 544 -16.94 2.54 25.79
CA ASP A 544 -17.04 3.98 25.50
C ASP A 544 -17.72 4.77 26.64
N SER A 545 -18.68 4.14 27.34
CA SER A 545 -19.35 4.75 28.50
C SER A 545 -18.41 4.96 29.68
N ASP A 546 -17.53 4.00 29.96
CA ASP A 546 -16.60 4.08 31.10
C ASP A 546 -15.52 5.13 30.83
N HIS A 547 -15.04 5.19 29.58
CA HIS A 547 -14.12 6.25 29.14
C HIS A 547 -14.78 7.64 29.18
N ALA A 548 -16.05 7.74 28.78
CA ALA A 548 -16.81 8.98 28.89
C ALA A 548 -16.99 9.41 30.35
N GLU A 549 -17.34 8.49 31.26
CA GLU A 549 -17.47 8.76 32.70
C GLU A 549 -16.14 9.24 33.29
N LEU A 550 -15.02 8.56 32.99
CA LEU A 550 -13.68 8.96 33.40
C LEU A 550 -13.38 10.42 33.03
N LEU A 551 -13.69 10.80 31.80
CA LEU A 551 -13.33 12.11 31.26
C LEU A 551 -14.30 13.22 31.70
N VAL A 552 -15.60 12.94 31.78
CA VAL A 552 -16.64 13.92 32.12
C VAL A 552 -16.82 14.05 33.63
N ASP A 553 -17.03 12.93 34.33
CA ASP A 553 -17.47 12.95 35.73
C ASP A 553 -16.28 13.06 36.69
N TYR A 554 -15.16 12.38 36.38
CA TYR A 554 -13.97 12.42 37.22
C TYR A 554 -12.98 13.54 36.85
N LEU A 555 -12.79 13.81 35.55
CA LEU A 555 -11.88 14.87 35.09
C LEU A 555 -12.58 16.20 34.80
N GLY A 556 -13.91 16.26 34.84
CA GLY A 556 -14.68 17.50 34.70
C GLY A 556 -14.56 18.15 33.32
N LEU A 557 -14.23 17.38 32.27
CA LEU A 557 -14.02 17.92 30.93
C LEU A 557 -15.37 18.24 30.26
N SER A 558 -15.52 19.49 29.83
CA SER A 558 -16.63 19.89 28.97
C SER A 558 -16.41 19.46 27.52
N GLU A 559 -17.49 19.24 26.76
CA GLU A 559 -17.46 18.96 25.32
C GLU A 559 -16.55 19.93 24.54
N LYS A 560 -16.57 21.22 24.90
CA LYS A 560 -15.70 22.23 24.28
C LYS A 560 -14.21 21.98 24.52
N GLN A 561 -13.84 21.48 25.70
CA GLN A 561 -12.45 21.14 26.00
C GLN A 561 -12.00 19.91 25.22
N PHE A 562 -12.89 18.92 25.05
CA PHE A 562 -12.62 17.74 24.21
C PHE A 562 -12.35 18.10 22.77
N VAL A 563 -13.27 18.85 22.14
CA VAL A 563 -13.11 19.26 20.73
C VAL A 563 -11.79 20.01 20.56
N LYS A 564 -11.46 20.93 21.47
CA LYS A 564 -10.19 21.65 21.43
C LYS A 564 -8.97 20.73 21.58
N ALA A 565 -9.05 19.68 22.39
CA ALA A 565 -7.97 18.70 22.55
C ALA A 565 -7.79 17.87 21.28
N VAL A 566 -8.89 17.37 20.69
CA VAL A 566 -8.88 16.62 19.43
C VAL A 566 -8.34 17.48 18.29
N GLU A 567 -8.81 18.72 18.15
CA GLU A 567 -8.31 19.68 17.15
C GLU A 567 -6.80 19.93 17.32
N LYS A 568 -6.33 20.04 18.57
CA LYS A 568 -4.90 20.20 18.85
C LYS A 568 -4.12 18.94 18.48
N MET A 569 -4.58 17.75 18.84
CA MET A 569 -3.91 16.49 18.49
C MET A 569 -3.83 16.33 16.97
N ALA A 570 -4.91 16.61 16.24
CA ALA A 570 -4.92 16.60 14.78
C ALA A 570 -3.97 17.66 14.18
N ALA A 571 -3.92 18.87 14.74
CA ALA A 571 -2.98 19.91 14.33
C ALA A 571 -1.52 19.51 14.59
N ASP A 572 -1.26 18.80 15.69
CA ASP A 572 0.05 18.22 16.05
C ASP A 572 0.35 16.92 15.25
N GLY A 573 -0.52 16.54 14.31
CA GLY A 573 -0.37 15.36 13.46
C GLY A 573 -0.60 14.02 14.17
N LYS A 574 -1.06 14.02 15.43
CA LYS A 574 -1.34 12.85 16.26
C LYS A 574 -2.75 12.31 16.00
N TYR A 575 -3.00 11.92 14.76
CA TYR A 575 -4.32 11.48 14.30
C TYR A 575 -4.82 10.23 15.00
N GLU A 576 -3.94 9.29 15.31
CA GLU A 576 -4.28 8.05 16.02
C GLU A 576 -4.77 8.35 17.44
N LEU A 577 -4.10 9.28 18.13
CA LEU A 577 -4.49 9.74 19.46
C LEU A 577 -5.78 10.59 19.42
N ALA A 578 -5.93 11.41 18.38
CA ALA A 578 -7.15 12.18 18.16
C ALA A 578 -8.36 11.26 17.92
N ALA A 579 -8.17 10.19 17.14
CA ALA A 579 -9.20 9.19 16.86
C ALA A 579 -9.53 8.34 18.09
N SER A 580 -8.55 7.96 18.92
CA SER A 580 -8.82 7.20 20.16
C SER A 580 -9.57 8.00 21.22
N LEU A 581 -9.56 9.33 21.12
CA LEU A 581 -10.29 10.22 22.04
C LEU A 581 -11.73 10.51 21.58
N LEU A 582 -12.04 10.29 20.29
CA LEU A 582 -13.35 10.52 19.66
C LEU A 582 -14.23 9.29 19.73
#